data_AF-A0A0A2TLY4-F1
#
_entry.id   AF-A0A0A2TLY4-F1
#
_cell.length_a   1.000
_cell.length_b   1.000
_cell.length_c   1.000
_cell.angle_alpha   90.00
_cell.angle_beta   90.00
_cell.angle_gamma   90.00
#
_symmetry.space_group_name_H-M   'P 1'
#
loop_
_entity.id
_entity.type
_entity.pdbx_description
1 polymer ?
#
loop_
_entity_poly.entity_id
_entity_poly.type
_entity_poly.pdbx_seq_one_letter_code
_entity_poly.pdbx_strand_id
1 'polypeptide(L)'
;MEDIVLKPVGEVRTTEHTLSTMPLWGEELSIIEIYPEYAPALLKIQEHSHFWILSWFNQADRSVLRKRPERVNPDLPEYGVFGIRTPFRPNPIGLTLVKLEKVEENRLYVAGLDALDGTPIIDIKPYFEQDIIFSPKAPYISPGKRERKYPLLMKEAINQHQEDCADLHIGIHMALIAEEYFGKLNSDDLRVAVTGPLCLGDVLQGLTRARLANPPRFSITSSDSVSSSVWYKGGKTLTIKQRKPEIEVEDARNISDDELFIVVFLG
;
A
#
# COMPACT_ATOMS: atom_id res chain seq x y z
N MET A 1 18.11 13.40 -30.19
CA MET A 1 17.50 12.15 -29.73
C MET A 1 16.24 11.98 -30.54
N GLU A 2 15.95 10.78 -31.03
CA GLU A 2 14.69 10.52 -31.75
C GLU A 2 13.53 10.50 -30.75
N ASP A 3 12.39 11.06 -31.14
CA ASP A 3 11.19 11.06 -30.31
C ASP A 3 10.59 9.66 -30.23
N ILE A 4 10.08 9.31 -29.04
CA ILE A 4 9.29 8.09 -28.84
C ILE A 4 7.82 8.44 -28.97
N VAL A 5 7.15 7.87 -29.97
CA VAL A 5 5.70 8.03 -30.19
C VAL A 5 4.97 6.83 -29.59
N LEU A 6 4.15 7.07 -28.57
CA LEU A 6 3.29 6.07 -27.95
C LEU A 6 1.92 6.03 -28.63
N LYS A 7 1.38 4.83 -28.86
CA LYS A 7 0.01 4.61 -29.34
C LYS A 7 -0.78 3.96 -28.22
N PRO A 8 -1.84 4.60 -27.69
CA PRO A 8 -2.69 3.98 -26.68
C PRO A 8 -3.31 2.68 -27.20
N VAL A 9 -3.42 1.69 -26.32
CA VAL A 9 -4.03 0.39 -26.59
C VAL A 9 -5.48 0.29 -26.11
N GLY A 10 -5.93 1.27 -25.36
CA GLY A 10 -7.27 1.36 -24.81
C GLY A 10 -7.44 2.61 -23.96
N GLU A 11 -8.54 2.69 -23.24
CA GLU A 11 -8.85 3.80 -22.37
C GLU A 11 -9.63 3.39 -21.13
N VAL A 12 -9.51 4.19 -20.08
CA VAL A 12 -10.29 4.02 -18.85
C VAL A 12 -11.71 4.49 -19.09
N ARG A 13 -12.67 3.71 -18.60
CA ARG A 13 -14.10 4.00 -18.53
C ARG A 13 -14.51 3.99 -17.07
N THR A 14 -14.69 5.17 -16.49
CA THR A 14 -15.19 5.32 -15.12
C THR A 14 -16.11 6.53 -15.04
N THR A 15 -17.13 6.50 -14.20
CA THR A 15 -18.17 7.55 -14.21
C THR A 15 -17.90 8.69 -13.24
N GLU A 16 -17.00 8.52 -12.30
CA GLU A 16 -16.86 9.43 -11.17
C GLU A 16 -15.37 9.61 -10.90
N HIS A 17 -14.90 10.87 -10.90
CA HIS A 17 -13.71 11.43 -10.20
C HIS A 17 -13.04 12.58 -10.97
N THR A 18 -12.38 13.44 -10.21
CA THR A 18 -11.46 14.48 -10.66
C THR A 18 -10.06 14.18 -10.12
N LEU A 19 -9.03 14.90 -10.60
CA LEU A 19 -7.68 14.79 -10.04
C LEU A 19 -7.62 14.99 -8.51
N SER A 20 -8.51 15.82 -7.96
CA SER A 20 -8.59 16.09 -6.52
C SER A 20 -9.37 15.04 -5.72
N THR A 21 -10.30 14.30 -6.35
CA THR A 21 -11.17 13.35 -5.65
C THR A 21 -10.73 11.89 -5.82
N MET A 22 -9.89 11.59 -6.82
CA MET A 22 -9.32 10.26 -7.03
C MET A 22 -8.63 9.77 -5.74
N PRO A 23 -9.02 8.62 -5.17
CA PRO A 23 -8.40 8.05 -3.99
C PRO A 23 -6.89 7.82 -4.17
N LEU A 24 -6.14 7.80 -3.06
CA LEU A 24 -4.70 7.50 -3.12
C LEU A 24 -4.42 6.05 -3.54
N TRP A 25 -5.42 5.17 -3.38
CA TRP A 25 -5.32 3.72 -3.51
C TRP A 25 -6.13 3.15 -4.69
N GLY A 26 -6.66 4.04 -5.54
CA GLY A 26 -7.51 3.71 -6.69
C GLY A 26 -8.95 3.36 -6.33
N GLU A 27 -9.75 3.20 -7.37
CA GLU A 27 -11.17 2.86 -7.31
C GLU A 27 -11.42 1.40 -6.94
N GLU A 28 -12.55 1.13 -6.31
CA GLU A 28 -13.01 -0.25 -6.08
C GLU A 28 -13.25 -0.99 -7.39
N LEU A 29 -13.77 -0.29 -8.40
CA LEU A 29 -14.01 -0.84 -9.73
C LEU A 29 -13.77 0.22 -10.80
N SER A 30 -12.97 -0.14 -11.79
CA SER A 30 -12.76 0.62 -13.03
C SER A 30 -12.83 -0.32 -14.22
N ILE A 31 -13.20 0.22 -15.38
CA ILE A 31 -13.20 -0.53 -16.63
C ILE A 31 -12.06 -0.01 -17.49
N ILE A 32 -11.25 -0.92 -18.03
CA ILE A 32 -10.30 -0.63 -19.10
C ILE A 32 -10.89 -1.21 -20.37
N GLU A 33 -11.21 -0.37 -21.34
CA GLU A 33 -11.71 -0.77 -22.65
C GLU A 33 -10.55 -0.76 -23.65
N ILE A 34 -10.18 -1.95 -24.15
CA ILE A 34 -9.10 -2.14 -25.11
C ILE A 34 -9.62 -1.87 -26.52
N TYR A 35 -8.89 -1.13 -27.34
CA TYR A 35 -9.33 -0.85 -28.70
C TYR A 35 -9.42 -2.14 -29.54
N PRO A 36 -10.39 -2.24 -30.47
CA PRO A 36 -10.67 -3.49 -31.18
C PRO A 36 -9.46 -4.12 -31.87
N GLU A 37 -8.54 -3.32 -32.43
CA GLU A 37 -7.32 -3.79 -33.08
C GLU A 37 -6.33 -4.47 -32.13
N TYR A 38 -6.42 -4.21 -30.83
CA TYR A 38 -5.58 -4.81 -29.79
C TYR A 38 -6.28 -5.93 -29.01
N ALA A 39 -7.58 -6.14 -29.22
CA ALA A 39 -8.35 -7.18 -28.52
C ALA A 39 -7.74 -8.59 -28.61
N PRO A 40 -7.13 -9.04 -29.73
CA PRO A 40 -6.45 -10.35 -29.79
C PRO A 40 -5.32 -10.53 -28.76
N ALA A 41 -4.73 -9.44 -28.24
CA ALA A 41 -3.69 -9.47 -27.21
C ALA A 41 -4.22 -9.87 -25.83
N LEU A 42 -5.55 -9.93 -25.64
CA LEU A 42 -6.19 -10.37 -24.39
C LEU A 42 -6.27 -11.88 -24.24
N LEU A 43 -5.77 -12.66 -25.20
CA LEU A 43 -5.76 -14.11 -25.14
C LEU A 43 -5.17 -14.61 -23.81
N LYS A 44 -5.97 -15.36 -23.03
CA LYS A 44 -5.62 -15.93 -21.72
C LYS A 44 -5.35 -14.93 -20.59
N ILE A 45 -5.71 -13.66 -20.75
CA ILE A 45 -5.46 -12.65 -19.72
C ILE A 45 -6.13 -13.02 -18.37
N GLN A 46 -7.27 -13.70 -18.40
CA GLN A 46 -7.98 -14.17 -17.21
C GLN A 46 -7.24 -15.25 -16.39
N GLU A 47 -6.13 -15.81 -16.89
CA GLU A 47 -5.29 -16.75 -16.13
C GLU A 47 -4.47 -16.04 -15.04
N HIS A 48 -4.40 -14.71 -15.04
CA HIS A 48 -3.72 -13.91 -14.03
C HIS A 48 -4.71 -13.12 -13.16
N SER A 49 -4.40 -12.98 -11.86
CA SER A 49 -5.21 -12.22 -10.93
C SER A 49 -4.85 -10.73 -10.87
N HIS A 50 -3.62 -10.35 -11.24
CA HIS A 50 -3.12 -8.99 -11.10
C HIS A 50 -2.32 -8.52 -12.31
N PHE A 51 -2.39 -7.21 -12.58
CA PHE A 51 -1.73 -6.57 -13.71
C PHE A 51 -1.12 -5.23 -13.32
N TRP A 52 0.05 -4.93 -13.89
CA TRP A 52 0.54 -3.58 -14.02
C TRP A 52 -0.12 -2.89 -15.20
N ILE A 53 -0.77 -1.76 -14.92
CA ILE A 53 -1.37 -0.89 -15.92
C ILE A 53 -0.47 0.33 -16.09
N LEU A 54 -0.04 0.57 -17.33
CA LEU A 54 0.65 1.80 -17.70
C LEU A 54 -0.35 2.75 -18.32
N SER A 55 -0.63 3.87 -17.66
CA SER A 55 -1.57 4.89 -18.11
C SER A 55 -0.83 6.16 -18.53
N TRP A 56 -1.40 6.95 -19.44
CA TRP A 56 -0.87 8.26 -19.80
C TRP A 56 -1.72 9.38 -19.18
N PHE A 57 -1.23 10.05 -18.15
CA PHE A 57 -1.94 11.16 -17.53
C PHE A 57 -1.85 12.43 -18.38
N ASN A 58 -2.68 12.46 -19.43
CA ASN A 58 -2.77 13.52 -20.45
C ASN A 58 -3.00 14.94 -19.88
N GLN A 59 -3.54 15.06 -18.66
CA GLN A 59 -3.78 16.35 -18.00
C GLN A 59 -2.61 16.82 -17.13
N ALA A 60 -1.53 16.04 -16.99
CA ALA A 60 -0.42 16.39 -16.12
C ALA A 60 0.52 17.43 -16.76
N ASP A 61 0.88 18.45 -15.99
CA ASP A 61 2.00 19.35 -16.30
C ASP A 61 3.34 18.58 -16.38
N ARG A 62 3.91 18.59 -17.60
CA ARG A 62 5.15 17.88 -17.96
C ARG A 62 6.42 18.67 -17.64
N SER A 63 6.30 19.95 -17.29
CA SER A 63 7.44 20.81 -16.97
C SER A 63 7.94 20.63 -15.53
N VAL A 64 7.16 19.97 -14.68
CA VAL A 64 7.47 19.77 -13.26
C VAL A 64 8.64 18.79 -13.08
N LEU A 65 9.71 19.26 -12.45
CA LEU A 65 10.89 18.45 -12.10
C LEU A 65 11.01 18.18 -10.60
N ARG A 66 10.35 19.00 -9.77
CA ARG A 66 10.32 18.86 -8.31
C ARG A 66 8.92 19.19 -7.79
N LYS A 67 8.46 18.48 -6.77
CA LYS A 67 7.13 18.69 -6.18
C LYS A 67 7.07 18.17 -4.74
N ARG A 68 6.24 18.81 -3.91
CA ARG A 68 5.85 18.27 -2.60
C ARG A 68 4.72 17.25 -2.75
N PRO A 69 4.73 16.13 -2.01
CA PRO A 69 3.64 15.14 -2.03
C PRO A 69 2.42 15.62 -1.23
N GLU A 70 1.90 16.80 -1.56
CA GLU A 70 0.86 17.52 -0.79
C GLU A 70 -0.43 16.70 -0.60
N ARG A 71 -0.77 15.84 -1.57
CA ARG A 71 -1.92 14.92 -1.48
C ARG A 71 -1.76 13.90 -0.35
N VAL A 72 -0.52 13.50 -0.04
CA VAL A 72 -0.20 12.55 1.04
C VAL A 72 0.03 13.31 2.35
N ASN A 73 0.95 14.27 2.34
CA ASN A 73 1.31 15.06 3.51
C ASN A 73 1.93 16.40 3.06
N PRO A 74 1.26 17.54 3.32
CA PRO A 74 1.73 18.87 2.90
C PRO A 74 2.97 19.34 3.67
N ASP A 75 3.26 18.77 4.84
CA ASP A 75 4.39 19.16 5.69
C ASP A 75 5.72 18.52 5.23
N LEU A 76 5.68 17.59 4.27
CA LEU A 76 6.87 16.94 3.72
C LEU A 76 7.68 17.90 2.83
N PRO A 77 9.02 17.73 2.79
CA PRO A 77 9.87 18.51 1.91
C PRO A 77 9.57 18.24 0.43
N GLU A 78 10.11 19.08 -0.45
CA GLU A 78 10.08 18.85 -1.89
C GLU A 78 10.99 17.68 -2.28
N TYR A 79 10.56 16.90 -3.27
CA TYR A 79 11.36 15.83 -3.87
C TYR A 79 11.49 16.07 -5.38
N GLY A 80 12.57 15.57 -5.98
CA GLY A 80 12.59 15.39 -7.43
C GLY A 80 11.47 14.42 -7.86
N VAL A 81 10.82 14.67 -9.00
CA VAL A 81 9.64 13.88 -9.44
C VAL A 81 9.94 12.40 -9.67
N PHE A 82 11.21 12.02 -9.86
CA PHE A 82 11.64 10.63 -9.96
C PHE A 82 11.78 9.92 -8.59
N GLY A 83 11.80 10.66 -7.48
CA GLY A 83 11.82 10.11 -6.12
C GLY A 83 10.43 9.91 -5.51
N ILE A 84 9.37 10.33 -6.22
CA ILE A 84 7.97 10.25 -5.77
C ILE A 84 7.06 9.79 -6.92
N ARG A 85 5.80 9.48 -6.60
CA ARG A 85 4.80 9.00 -7.57
C ARG A 85 3.77 10.06 -7.98
N THR A 86 4.20 11.31 -8.10
CA THR A 86 3.31 12.38 -8.60
C THR A 86 3.00 12.20 -10.10
N PRO A 87 1.77 12.48 -10.58
CA PRO A 87 1.45 12.43 -12.00
C PRO A 87 2.17 13.51 -12.82
N PHE A 88 2.60 14.61 -12.19
CA PHE A 88 3.29 15.74 -12.82
C PHE A 88 4.79 15.43 -13.03
N ARG A 89 5.16 15.05 -14.25
CA ARG A 89 6.52 14.62 -14.62
C ARG A 89 6.72 14.70 -16.15
N PRO A 90 7.97 14.70 -16.65
CA PRO A 90 8.25 14.87 -18.09
C PRO A 90 7.50 13.91 -19.03
N ASN A 91 7.41 12.64 -18.62
CA ASN A 91 6.59 11.62 -19.26
C ASN A 91 5.60 11.10 -18.21
N PRO A 92 4.34 11.59 -18.21
CA PRO A 92 3.35 11.34 -17.17
C PRO A 92 2.73 9.95 -17.28
N ILE A 93 3.60 8.93 -17.24
CA ILE A 93 3.22 7.53 -17.24
C ILE A 93 2.86 7.13 -15.80
N GLY A 94 1.60 6.78 -15.58
CA GLY A 94 1.11 6.11 -14.38
C GLY A 94 1.52 4.64 -14.39
N LEU A 95 1.77 4.09 -13.20
CA LEU A 95 2.04 2.67 -12.99
C LEU A 95 1.21 2.19 -11.81
N THR A 96 0.21 1.37 -12.10
CA THR A 96 -0.78 0.96 -11.11
C THR A 96 -0.92 -0.56 -11.11
N LEU A 97 -0.77 -1.17 -9.93
CA LEU A 97 -1.08 -2.59 -9.75
C LEU A 97 -2.58 -2.70 -9.52
N VAL A 98 -3.25 -3.44 -10.38
CA VAL A 98 -4.69 -3.69 -10.28
C VAL A 98 -4.96 -5.17 -10.09
N LYS A 99 -6.07 -5.49 -9.42
CA LYS A 99 -6.66 -6.84 -9.39
C LYS A 99 -7.66 -6.95 -10.53
N LEU A 100 -7.59 -8.03 -11.32
CA LEU A 100 -8.57 -8.35 -12.34
C LEU A 100 -9.78 -9.03 -11.68
N GLU A 101 -10.96 -8.42 -11.84
CA GLU A 101 -12.21 -8.95 -11.29
C GLU A 101 -12.97 -9.77 -12.34
N LYS A 102 -13.03 -9.30 -13.59
CA LYS A 102 -13.59 -10.05 -14.73
C LYS A 102 -13.13 -9.50 -16.08
N VAL A 103 -13.34 -10.30 -17.12
CA VAL A 103 -13.12 -9.95 -18.52
C VAL A 103 -14.43 -10.12 -19.28
N GLU A 104 -14.84 -9.10 -20.03
CA GLU A 104 -15.99 -9.17 -20.93
C GLU A 104 -15.59 -8.61 -22.29
N GLU A 105 -15.50 -9.45 -23.31
CA GLU A 105 -15.03 -9.07 -24.64
C GLU A 105 -13.65 -8.37 -24.59
N ASN A 106 -13.59 -7.08 -24.93
CA ASN A 106 -12.41 -6.23 -24.89
C ASN A 106 -12.33 -5.36 -23.62
N ARG A 107 -13.14 -5.64 -22.60
CA ARG A 107 -13.22 -4.86 -21.36
C ARG A 107 -12.66 -5.65 -20.18
N LEU A 108 -11.75 -5.01 -19.45
CA LEU A 108 -11.18 -5.52 -18.21
C LEU A 108 -11.78 -4.74 -17.05
N TYR A 109 -12.43 -5.45 -16.14
CA TYR A 109 -12.95 -4.89 -14.90
C TYR A 109 -11.92 -5.10 -13.83
N VAL A 110 -11.43 -4.01 -13.25
CA VAL A 110 -10.26 -4.03 -12.37
C VAL A 110 -10.49 -3.21 -11.10
N ALA A 111 -9.90 -3.66 -10.00
CA ALA A 111 -9.90 -2.96 -8.72
C ALA A 111 -8.51 -2.34 -8.44
N GLY A 112 -8.51 -1.14 -7.88
CA GLY A 112 -7.31 -0.40 -7.47
C GLY A 112 -6.72 0.53 -8.52
N LEU A 113 -7.39 0.75 -9.66
CA LEU A 113 -6.93 1.69 -10.68
C LEU A 113 -7.14 3.14 -10.22
N ASP A 114 -6.12 3.99 -10.36
CA ASP A 114 -6.13 5.40 -9.94
C ASP A 114 -6.04 6.38 -11.14
N ALA A 115 -6.85 6.11 -12.17
CA ALA A 115 -6.88 6.86 -13.42
C ALA A 115 -8.29 7.42 -13.71
N LEU A 116 -8.35 8.62 -14.29
CA LEU A 116 -9.60 9.30 -14.62
C LEU A 116 -10.28 8.68 -15.85
N ASP A 117 -11.56 8.95 -16.02
CA ASP A 117 -12.28 8.63 -17.26
C ASP A 117 -11.58 9.19 -18.49
N GLY A 118 -11.52 8.38 -19.56
CA GLY A 118 -10.83 8.72 -20.79
C GLY A 118 -9.30 8.75 -20.69
N THR A 119 -8.71 8.34 -19.55
CA THR A 119 -7.24 8.22 -19.45
C THR A 119 -6.75 7.15 -20.43
N PRO A 120 -5.83 7.48 -21.36
CA PRO A 120 -5.29 6.49 -22.28
C PRO A 120 -4.45 5.42 -21.56
N ILE A 121 -4.64 4.16 -21.96
CA ILE A 121 -3.80 3.04 -21.53
C ILE A 121 -2.71 2.82 -22.57
N ILE A 122 -1.47 2.74 -22.11
CA ILE A 122 -0.28 2.54 -22.95
C ILE A 122 0.09 1.07 -23.02
N ASP A 123 0.01 0.35 -21.89
CA ASP A 123 0.46 -1.03 -21.80
C ASP A 123 -0.17 -1.75 -20.61
N ILE A 124 -0.24 -3.08 -20.69
CA ILE A 124 -0.77 -3.97 -19.66
C ILE A 124 0.18 -5.15 -19.52
N LYS A 125 0.66 -5.40 -18.30
CA LYS A 125 1.58 -6.51 -18.02
C LYS A 125 1.06 -7.34 -16.86
N PRO A 126 1.04 -8.68 -16.95
CA PRO A 126 0.72 -9.48 -15.79
C PRO A 126 1.74 -9.22 -14.68
N TYR A 127 1.24 -9.20 -13.45
CA TYR A 127 2.11 -9.18 -12.28
C TYR A 127 2.89 -10.50 -12.21
N PHE A 128 4.20 -10.42 -12.04
CA PHE A 128 5.08 -11.58 -11.95
C PHE A 128 5.72 -11.71 -10.57
N GLU A 129 6.13 -12.93 -10.21
CA GLU A 129 6.79 -13.24 -8.94
C GLU A 129 8.05 -12.40 -8.67
N GLN A 130 8.69 -11.87 -9.72
CA GLN A 130 9.89 -11.05 -9.61
C GLN A 130 9.61 -9.57 -9.34
N ASP A 131 8.35 -9.13 -9.36
CA ASP A 131 7.97 -7.73 -9.10
C ASP A 131 7.99 -7.38 -7.60
N ILE A 132 8.05 -8.39 -6.72
CA ILE A 132 8.08 -8.19 -5.27
C ILE A 132 9.50 -8.14 -4.73
N ILE A 133 9.75 -7.13 -3.90
CA ILE A 133 10.93 -7.05 -3.04
C ILE A 133 10.46 -6.92 -1.60
N PHE A 134 10.85 -7.88 -0.75
CA PHE A 134 10.57 -7.80 0.68
C PHE A 134 11.61 -6.89 1.38
N SER A 135 11.15 -5.91 2.15
CA SER A 135 11.99 -4.91 2.86
C SER A 135 12.82 -3.96 1.96
N PRO A 136 12.22 -3.27 0.97
CA PRO A 136 12.94 -2.29 0.16
C PRO A 136 13.28 -1.03 0.97
N LYS A 137 14.35 -0.33 0.57
CA LYS A 137 14.65 1.03 1.08
C LYS A 137 13.82 2.05 0.30
N ALA A 138 13.13 2.92 1.04
CA ALA A 138 12.28 3.97 0.50
C ALA A 138 12.28 5.20 1.42
N PRO A 139 11.99 6.41 0.92
CA PRO A 139 11.74 7.56 1.79
C PRO A 139 10.52 7.30 2.69
N TYR A 140 10.45 8.04 3.80
CA TYR A 140 9.26 8.04 4.65
C TYR A 140 8.28 9.09 4.14
N ILE A 141 7.30 8.65 3.35
CA ILE A 141 6.22 9.49 2.81
C ILE A 141 4.92 8.91 3.35
N SER A 142 4.55 9.35 4.55
CA SER A 142 3.36 8.87 5.27
C SER A 142 2.42 10.05 5.56
N PRO A 143 1.10 9.84 5.57
CA PRO A 143 0.15 10.87 5.98
C PRO A 143 0.46 11.42 7.37
N GLY A 144 0.28 12.74 7.56
CA GLY A 144 0.52 13.36 8.87
C GLY A 144 -0.54 13.03 9.92
N LYS A 145 -1.77 12.71 9.49
CA LYS A 145 -2.90 12.40 10.38
C LYS A 145 -3.14 10.90 10.49
N ARG A 146 -3.32 10.41 11.72
CA ARG A 146 -3.59 9.00 12.04
C ARG A 146 -4.78 8.42 11.27
N GLU A 147 -5.88 9.17 11.18
CA GLU A 147 -7.09 8.77 10.44
C GLU A 147 -6.82 8.40 8.98
N ARG A 148 -5.80 9.02 8.37
CA ARG A 148 -5.39 8.76 6.98
C ARG A 148 -4.38 7.63 6.85
N LYS A 149 -3.73 7.23 7.95
CA LYS A 149 -2.77 6.12 7.98
C LYS A 149 -3.46 4.77 8.10
N TYR A 150 -4.52 4.68 8.90
CA TYR A 150 -5.21 3.42 9.15
C TYR A 150 -5.67 2.71 7.85
N PRO A 151 -6.36 3.37 6.89
CA PRO A 151 -6.75 2.71 5.65
C PRO A 151 -5.57 2.23 4.79
N LEU A 152 -4.43 2.94 4.86
CA LEU A 152 -3.20 2.54 4.15
C LEU A 152 -2.59 1.28 4.77
N LEU A 153 -2.45 1.27 6.09
CA LEU A 153 -1.95 0.10 6.82
C LEU A 153 -2.92 -1.08 6.70
N MET A 154 -4.24 -0.84 6.69
CA MET A 154 -5.25 -1.88 6.43
C MET A 154 -5.03 -2.53 5.06
N LYS A 155 -4.87 -1.72 4.00
CA LYS A 155 -4.61 -2.23 2.65
C LYS A 155 -3.29 -3.01 2.58
N GLU A 156 -2.24 -2.54 3.24
CA GLU A 156 -0.97 -3.25 3.30
C GLU A 156 -1.06 -4.56 4.10
N ALA A 157 -1.74 -4.55 5.24
CA ALA A 157 -1.95 -5.70 6.09
C ALA A 157 -2.76 -6.77 5.36
N ILE A 158 -3.89 -6.42 4.74
CA ILE A 158 -4.75 -7.40 4.05
C ILE A 158 -4.06 -8.00 2.82
N ASN A 159 -3.25 -7.22 2.09
CA ASN A 159 -2.50 -7.73 0.94
C ASN A 159 -1.44 -8.76 1.35
N GLN A 160 -0.89 -8.65 2.55
CA GLN A 160 0.05 -9.64 3.10
C GLN A 160 -0.69 -10.82 3.74
N HIS A 161 -1.61 -10.51 4.65
CA HIS A 161 -2.24 -11.46 5.56
C HIS A 161 -3.39 -12.25 4.91
N GLN A 162 -4.05 -11.68 3.90
CA GLN A 162 -5.13 -12.29 3.11
C GLN A 162 -6.40 -12.67 3.90
N GLU A 163 -6.50 -12.27 5.17
CA GLU A 163 -7.66 -12.54 6.02
C GLU A 163 -8.02 -11.31 6.86
N ASP A 164 -9.32 -11.07 7.04
CA ASP A 164 -9.87 -10.00 7.85
C ASP A 164 -10.27 -10.53 9.24
N CYS A 165 -9.30 -10.55 10.16
CA CYS A 165 -9.44 -11.11 11.50
C CYS A 165 -9.10 -10.07 12.60
N ALA A 166 -9.40 -10.40 13.86
CA ALA A 166 -9.14 -9.49 14.98
C ALA A 166 -7.64 -9.15 15.13
N ASP A 167 -6.75 -10.13 14.91
CA ASP A 167 -5.30 -9.94 14.98
C ASP A 167 -4.76 -8.99 13.91
N LEU A 168 -5.41 -8.92 12.74
CA LEU A 168 -5.09 -7.93 11.71
C LEU A 168 -5.32 -6.51 12.22
N HIS A 169 -6.48 -6.26 12.83
CA HIS A 169 -6.79 -4.96 13.42
C HIS A 169 -5.87 -4.63 14.59
N ILE A 170 -5.68 -5.58 15.52
CA ILE A 170 -4.74 -5.43 16.64
C ILE A 170 -3.34 -5.06 16.13
N GLY A 171 -2.85 -5.75 15.10
CA GLY A 171 -1.55 -5.48 14.48
C GLY A 171 -1.46 -4.09 13.85
N ILE A 172 -2.52 -3.62 13.18
CA ILE A 172 -2.58 -2.26 12.63
C ILE A 172 -2.51 -1.22 13.74
N HIS A 173 -3.28 -1.38 14.82
CA HIS A 173 -3.23 -0.45 15.96
C HIS A 173 -1.84 -0.44 16.62
N MET A 174 -1.22 -1.61 16.84
CA MET A 174 0.16 -1.70 17.35
C MET A 174 1.15 -0.97 16.43
N ALA A 175 1.02 -1.15 15.11
CA ALA A 175 1.86 -0.47 14.12
C ALA A 175 1.64 1.04 14.12
N LEU A 176 0.41 1.53 14.26
CA LEU A 176 0.12 2.97 14.35
C LEU A 176 0.78 3.61 15.57
N ILE A 177 0.64 3.01 16.75
CA ILE A 177 1.30 3.46 17.99
C ILE A 177 2.83 3.50 17.79
N ALA A 178 3.39 2.43 17.22
CA ALA A 178 4.82 2.37 16.94
C ALA A 178 5.27 3.42 15.92
N GLU A 179 4.50 3.69 14.88
CA GLU A 179 4.83 4.68 13.85
C GLU A 179 4.73 6.11 14.39
N GLU A 180 3.79 6.39 15.29
CA GLU A 180 3.69 7.68 15.98
C GLU A 180 4.89 7.94 16.89
N TYR A 181 5.42 6.90 17.54
CA TYR A 181 6.59 7.02 18.41
C TYR A 181 7.93 7.04 17.66
N PHE A 182 8.09 6.18 16.65
CA PHE A 182 9.36 5.95 15.95
C PHE A 182 9.45 6.56 14.55
N GLY A 183 8.34 7.09 14.02
CA GLY A 183 8.21 7.40 12.60
C GLY A 183 8.26 6.12 11.76
N LYS A 184 9.00 6.17 10.65
CA LYS A 184 9.12 5.06 9.69
C LYS A 184 9.34 3.69 10.33
N LEU A 185 8.45 2.74 10.06
CA LEU A 185 8.56 1.36 10.55
C LEU A 185 9.49 0.47 9.72
N ASN A 186 9.61 0.70 8.42
CA ASN A 186 10.56 -0.04 7.59
C ASN A 186 11.93 0.68 7.57
N SER A 187 12.65 0.62 8.69
CA SER A 187 14.04 1.07 8.80
C SER A 187 14.97 -0.07 9.22
N ASP A 188 16.24 0.01 8.80
CA ASP A 188 17.26 -1.02 9.06
C ASP A 188 17.56 -1.20 10.55
N ASP A 189 17.28 -0.17 11.36
CA ASP A 189 17.51 -0.13 12.81
C ASP A 189 16.27 -0.50 13.64
N LEU A 190 15.08 -0.65 13.03
CA LEU A 190 13.90 -1.12 13.74
C LEU A 190 13.97 -2.64 13.95
N ARG A 191 13.78 -3.08 15.20
CA ARG A 191 13.55 -4.48 15.56
C ARG A 191 12.22 -4.65 16.26
N VAL A 192 11.54 -5.76 16.02
CA VAL A 192 10.21 -6.07 16.55
C VAL A 192 10.18 -7.51 17.05
N ALA A 193 9.76 -7.70 18.29
CA ALA A 193 9.51 -9.00 18.89
C ALA A 193 8.02 -9.13 19.23
N VAL A 194 7.37 -10.19 18.75
CA VAL A 194 5.94 -10.43 18.92
C VAL A 194 5.73 -11.68 19.76
N THR A 195 4.79 -11.63 20.70
CA THR A 195 4.28 -12.80 21.43
C THR A 195 2.77 -12.84 21.31
N GLY A 196 2.21 -13.89 20.75
CA GLY A 196 0.77 -14.00 20.46
C GLY A 196 0.49 -14.94 19.28
N PRO A 197 -0.72 -14.89 18.70
CA PRO A 197 -1.08 -15.67 17.52
C PRO A 197 -0.20 -15.40 16.31
N LEU A 198 -0.06 -16.38 15.42
CA LEU A 198 0.73 -16.24 14.19
C LEU A 198 0.15 -15.17 13.24
N CYS A 199 -1.16 -14.95 13.26
CA CYS A 199 -1.82 -13.90 12.48
C CYS A 199 -1.28 -12.51 12.84
N LEU A 200 -1.15 -12.20 14.13
CA LEU A 200 -0.54 -10.94 14.59
C LEU A 200 0.92 -10.83 14.13
N GLY A 201 1.65 -11.94 14.16
CA GLY A 201 3.02 -12.02 13.66
C GLY A 201 3.15 -11.67 12.19
N ASP A 202 2.32 -12.28 11.35
CA ASP A 202 2.30 -12.06 9.90
C ASP A 202 1.96 -10.60 9.56
N VAL A 203 0.95 -10.04 10.23
CA VAL A 203 0.55 -8.63 10.06
C VAL A 203 1.69 -7.69 10.42
N LEU A 204 2.30 -7.84 11.60
CA LEU A 204 3.39 -6.97 12.04
C LEU A 204 4.65 -7.17 11.21
N GLN A 205 4.97 -8.38 10.74
CA GLN A 205 6.06 -8.61 9.81
C GLN A 205 5.81 -7.88 8.48
N GLY A 206 4.59 -7.96 7.95
CA GLY A 206 4.17 -7.28 6.73
C GLY A 206 4.30 -5.76 6.81
N LEU A 207 3.72 -5.15 7.84
CA LEU A 207 3.69 -3.70 8.01
C LEU A 207 5.09 -3.10 8.27
N THR A 208 5.93 -3.83 9.01
CA THR A 208 7.28 -3.36 9.35
C THR A 208 8.32 -3.73 8.32
N ARG A 209 8.00 -4.71 7.47
CA ARG A 209 8.94 -5.42 6.58
C ARG A 209 10.15 -5.96 7.32
N ALA A 210 10.03 -6.19 8.63
CA ALA A 210 11.12 -6.70 9.44
C ALA A 210 11.39 -8.17 9.10
N ARG A 211 12.62 -8.46 8.69
CA ARG A 211 13.03 -9.79 8.25
C ARG A 211 13.35 -10.69 9.44
N LEU A 212 13.10 -11.98 9.30
CA LEU A 212 13.57 -13.01 10.24
C LEU A 212 15.09 -13.23 10.18
N ALA A 213 15.76 -12.75 9.11
CA ALA A 213 17.19 -12.93 8.91
C ALA A 213 17.81 -11.81 8.04
N ASN A 214 19.15 -11.81 7.95
CA ASN A 214 19.96 -11.01 7.03
C ASN A 214 19.85 -9.47 7.11
N PRO A 215 20.05 -8.82 8.27
CA PRO A 215 20.09 -9.34 9.64
C PRO A 215 18.66 -9.50 10.20
N PRO A 216 18.48 -10.35 11.24
CA PRO A 216 17.18 -10.48 11.90
C PRO A 216 16.74 -9.15 12.51
N ARG A 217 15.54 -8.72 12.13
CA ARG A 217 14.82 -7.56 12.68
C ARG A 217 13.46 -7.96 13.25
N PHE A 218 13.01 -9.18 13.04
CA PHE A 218 11.72 -9.68 13.51
C PHE A 218 11.89 -11.01 14.25
N SER A 219 11.12 -11.21 15.31
CA SER A 219 10.99 -12.50 15.99
C SER A 219 9.56 -12.69 16.49
N ILE A 220 9.06 -13.93 16.42
CA ILE A 220 7.75 -14.30 16.96
C ILE A 220 7.85 -15.48 17.92
N THR A 221 7.11 -15.40 19.02
CA THR A 221 6.83 -16.51 19.94
C THR A 221 5.33 -16.76 19.95
N SER A 222 4.89 -17.89 19.37
CA SER A 222 3.47 -18.25 19.33
C SER A 222 2.92 -18.45 20.74
N SER A 223 1.75 -17.88 21.03
CA SER A 223 1.08 -18.03 22.31
C SER A 223 -0.42 -17.78 22.17
N ASP A 224 -1.23 -18.56 22.89
CA ASP A 224 -2.67 -18.32 23.06
C ASP A 224 -2.97 -17.38 24.25
N SER A 225 -1.92 -16.83 24.88
CA SER A 225 -2.05 -15.83 25.92
C SER A 225 -2.18 -14.43 25.32
N VAL A 226 -2.40 -13.45 26.19
CA VAL A 226 -2.53 -12.04 25.83
C VAL A 226 -1.39 -11.56 24.92
N SER A 227 -1.77 -11.08 23.73
CA SER A 227 -0.83 -10.61 22.71
C SER A 227 0.02 -9.44 23.18
N SER A 228 1.27 -9.41 22.74
CA SER A 228 2.18 -8.29 22.98
C SER A 228 3.22 -8.13 21.87
N SER A 229 3.72 -6.90 21.73
CA SER A 229 4.83 -6.57 20.86
C SER A 229 5.82 -5.65 21.56
N VAL A 230 7.11 -5.88 21.32
CA VAL A 230 8.21 -5.06 21.81
C VAL A 230 9.03 -4.56 20.63
N TRP A 231 9.23 -3.26 20.59
CA TRP A 231 9.79 -2.53 19.47
C TRP A 231 11.04 -1.79 19.92
N TYR A 232 12.09 -1.82 19.11
CA TYR A 232 13.38 -1.20 19.40
C TYR A 232 13.84 -0.35 18.24
N LYS A 233 14.20 0.91 18.49
CA LYS A 233 14.80 1.80 17.48
C LYS A 233 15.57 2.94 18.14
N GLY A 234 16.77 3.24 17.65
CA GLY A 234 17.56 4.38 18.14
C GLY A 234 17.80 4.40 19.65
N GLY A 235 18.01 3.23 20.28
CA GLY A 235 18.21 3.10 21.74
C GLY A 235 16.95 3.14 22.60
N LYS A 236 15.79 3.44 22.00
CA LYS A 236 14.49 3.48 22.67
C LYS A 236 13.75 2.16 22.53
N THR A 237 12.88 1.87 23.49
CA THR A 237 12.03 0.68 23.53
C THR A 237 10.57 1.07 23.70
N LEU A 238 9.68 0.39 23.01
CA LEU A 238 8.22 0.51 23.14
C LEU A 238 7.63 -0.88 23.34
N THR A 239 6.88 -1.06 24.41
CA THR A 239 6.13 -2.29 24.69
C THR A 239 4.64 -2.00 24.58
N ILE A 240 3.93 -2.80 23.78
CA ILE A 240 2.48 -2.74 23.62
C ILE A 240 1.93 -4.10 24.03
N LYS A 241 1.12 -4.16 25.08
CA LYS A 241 0.51 -5.40 25.58
C LYS A 241 -1.00 -5.27 25.57
N GLN A 242 -1.70 -6.22 24.99
CA GLN A 242 -3.16 -6.26 24.97
C GLN A 242 -3.70 -6.35 26.41
N ARG A 243 -4.87 -5.77 26.69
CA ARG A 243 -5.50 -5.86 28.02
C ARG A 243 -6.34 -7.13 28.19
N LYS A 244 -7.04 -7.54 27.13
CA LYS A 244 -7.94 -8.69 27.09
C LYS A 244 -7.46 -9.69 26.04
N PRO A 245 -7.51 -11.01 26.29
CA PRO A 245 -7.00 -12.01 25.35
C PRO A 245 -7.88 -12.21 24.11
N GLU A 246 -9.20 -12.07 24.24
CA GLU A 246 -10.15 -12.29 23.15
C GLU A 246 -10.94 -11.01 22.86
N ILE A 247 -11.00 -10.65 21.58
CA ILE A 247 -11.71 -9.48 21.07
C ILE A 247 -12.30 -9.85 19.71
N GLU A 248 -13.58 -9.58 19.52
CA GLU A 248 -14.26 -9.79 18.24
C GLU A 248 -13.74 -8.81 17.17
N VAL A 249 -13.83 -9.19 15.89
CA VAL A 249 -13.30 -8.38 14.78
C VAL A 249 -13.86 -6.94 14.79
N GLU A 250 -15.17 -6.80 15.00
CA GLU A 250 -15.84 -5.49 14.99
C GLU A 250 -15.41 -4.60 16.17
N ASP A 251 -15.11 -5.23 17.31
CA ASP A 251 -14.58 -4.51 18.47
C ASP A 251 -13.13 -4.08 18.22
N ALA A 252 -12.30 -4.96 17.66
CA ALA A 252 -10.89 -4.68 17.37
C ALA A 252 -10.70 -3.51 16.39
N ARG A 253 -11.69 -3.22 15.53
CA ARG A 253 -11.70 -2.10 14.59
C ARG A 253 -11.95 -0.74 15.23
N ASN A 254 -12.82 -0.70 16.22
CA ASN A 254 -13.43 0.53 16.69
C ASN A 254 -13.00 0.91 18.12
N ILE A 255 -12.44 -0.05 18.87
CA ILE A 255 -11.96 0.16 20.22
C ILE A 255 -10.77 1.14 20.26
N SER A 256 -10.71 1.94 21.31
CA SER A 256 -9.60 2.88 21.50
C SER A 256 -8.31 2.15 21.90
N ASP A 257 -7.16 2.72 21.54
CA ASP A 257 -5.84 2.14 21.89
C ASP A 257 -5.66 1.97 23.41
N ASP A 258 -6.18 2.91 24.22
CA ASP A 258 -6.06 2.89 25.68
C ASP A 258 -6.87 1.74 26.33
N GLU A 259 -8.01 1.40 25.74
CA GLU A 259 -8.84 0.26 26.14
C GLU A 259 -8.28 -1.06 25.63
N LEU A 260 -7.59 -1.03 24.49
CA LEU A 260 -7.02 -2.21 23.86
C LEU A 260 -5.68 -2.60 24.50
N PHE A 261 -4.86 -1.63 24.89
CA PHE A 261 -3.47 -1.85 25.27
C PHE A 261 -3.04 -1.19 26.58
N ILE A 262 -1.99 -1.79 27.15
CA ILE A 262 -1.06 -1.15 28.06
C ILE A 262 0.18 -0.82 27.22
N VAL A 263 0.51 0.47 27.13
CA VAL A 263 1.64 0.98 26.35
C VAL A 263 2.71 1.51 27.29
N VAL A 264 3.95 1.06 27.13
CA VAL A 264 5.10 1.49 27.94
C VAL A 264 6.22 1.98 27.02
N PHE A 265 6.65 3.22 27.24
CA PHE A 265 7.77 3.84 26.53
C PHE A 265 9.00 3.87 27.43
N LEU A 266 10.14 3.40 26.93
CA LEU A 266 11.43 3.46 27.60
C LEU A 266 12.45 4.12 26.66
N GLY A 267 13.34 4.95 27.21
CA GLY A 267 14.34 5.71 26.46
C GLY A 267 15.61 5.92 27.25
#